data_AF-Q0CNX9-F1
#
_entry.id   AF-Q0CNX9-F1
#
_cell.length_a   1.000
_cell.length_b   1.000
_cell.length_c   1.000
_cell.angle_alpha   90.00
_cell.angle_beta   90.00
_cell.angle_gamma   90.00
#
_symmetry.space_group_name_H-M   'P 1'
#
loop_
_entity.id
_entity.type
_entity.pdbx_description
1 polymer ?
#
loop_
_entity_poly.entity_id
_entity_poly.type
_entity_poly.pdbx_seq_one_letter_code
_entity_poly.pdbx_strand_id
1 'polypeptide(L)'
;MGSQDGLSQDLDPRNIDIKREISRSKASTIFELLICGKAHVMKVFHDNGDPGYTEKGRDLNRYRCELNAYRNLYRFGVCDRGFVPFFHGCIDRLDPSAFDPELEHFINDRYFPRAIVLEYLPNAERLNCVNYSEDLFRFAVDGIKEIHGARVHHHDIYPKNMLVVSGRRIVWIDFDVATSFDSMGRCEAAYCEYEVDLVKSFGKLLISKLAFD
;
A
#
# COMPACT_ATOMS: atom_id res chain seq x y z
N MET A 1 -20.12 18.35 18.22
CA MET A 1 -19.67 17.00 18.60
C MET A 1 -20.09 16.04 17.49
N GLY A 2 -19.25 15.86 16.48
CA GLY A 2 -19.46 14.86 15.44
C GLY A 2 -18.76 13.59 15.88
N SER A 3 -19.54 12.55 16.15
CA SER A 3 -19.06 11.22 16.50
C SER A 3 -18.10 10.70 15.42
N GLN A 4 -16.84 10.55 15.82
CA GLN A 4 -15.91 9.65 15.17
C GLN A 4 -16.40 8.23 15.48
N ASP A 5 -17.07 7.58 14.53
CA ASP A 5 -17.34 6.14 14.61
C ASP A 5 -17.69 5.64 13.21
N GLY A 6 -16.97 4.62 12.72
CA GLY A 6 -17.43 3.85 11.56
C GLY A 6 -16.40 3.36 10.55
N LEU A 7 -15.09 3.28 10.84
CA LEU A 7 -14.10 2.78 9.86
C LEU A 7 -13.05 1.82 10.44
N SER A 8 -13.46 0.95 11.36
CA SER A 8 -12.87 -0.39 11.45
C SER A 8 -13.96 -1.38 11.05
N GLN A 9 -13.82 -1.96 9.86
CA GLN A 9 -14.46 -3.25 9.59
C GLN A 9 -13.45 -4.26 10.11
N ASP A 10 -13.55 -4.59 11.40
CA ASP A 10 -12.78 -5.70 11.96
C ASP A 10 -13.25 -6.97 11.25
N LEU A 11 -12.41 -7.47 10.36
CA LEU A 11 -12.69 -8.70 9.62
C LEU A 11 -12.53 -9.89 10.56
N ASP A 12 -13.55 -10.76 10.62
CA ASP A 12 -13.50 -11.99 11.40
C ASP A 12 -12.47 -12.96 10.79
N PRO A 13 -11.41 -13.35 11.54
CA PRO A 13 -10.39 -14.27 11.06
C PRO A 13 -10.92 -15.61 10.55
N ARG A 14 -12.09 -16.07 11.06
CA ARG A 14 -12.69 -17.35 10.67
C ARG A 14 -13.18 -17.40 9.21
N ASN A 15 -13.35 -16.24 8.58
CA ASN A 15 -13.76 -16.14 7.19
C ASN A 15 -12.59 -16.06 6.21
N ILE A 16 -11.35 -16.20 6.71
CA ILE A 16 -10.12 -16.04 5.94
C ILE A 16 -9.54 -17.41 5.61
N ASP A 17 -9.33 -17.65 4.32
CA ASP A 17 -8.70 -18.85 3.80
C ASP A 17 -7.45 -18.43 3.00
N ILE A 18 -6.27 -18.64 3.58
CA ILE A 18 -4.99 -18.27 2.97
C ILE A 18 -4.70 -19.25 1.82
N LYS A 19 -4.48 -18.72 0.62
CA LYS A 19 -4.19 -19.53 -0.56
C LYS A 19 -2.72 -19.72 -0.83
N ARG A 20 -1.95 -18.64 -0.69
CA ARG A 20 -0.49 -18.68 -0.87
C ARG A 20 0.16 -17.41 -0.37
N GLU A 21 1.44 -17.51 -0.09
CA GLU A 21 2.33 -16.36 0.04
C GLU A 21 2.63 -15.76 -1.34
N ILE A 22 2.47 -14.45 -1.47
CA ILE A 22 2.85 -13.67 -2.66
C ILE A 22 4.29 -13.17 -2.50
N SER A 23 4.64 -12.68 -1.30
CA SER A 23 5.99 -12.19 -1.02
C SER A 23 6.22 -12.05 0.48
N ARG A 24 7.49 -12.04 0.88
CA ARG A 24 7.91 -11.88 2.26
C ARG A 24 9.07 -10.90 2.36
N SER A 25 9.06 -10.11 3.41
CA SER A 25 10.12 -9.19 3.80
C SER A 25 10.41 -9.32 5.29
N LYS A 26 11.41 -8.59 5.80
CA LYS A 26 11.69 -8.52 7.24
C LYS A 26 10.60 -7.84 8.06
N ALA A 27 9.75 -7.03 7.43
CA ALA A 27 8.73 -6.24 8.11
C ALA A 27 7.32 -6.83 7.97
N SER A 28 7.05 -7.54 6.87
CA SER A 28 5.72 -8.03 6.55
C SER A 28 5.75 -9.19 5.56
N THR A 29 4.67 -9.97 5.56
CA THR A 29 4.38 -10.99 4.56
C THR A 29 3.06 -10.66 3.86
N ILE A 30 3.00 -10.86 2.54
CA ILE A 30 1.83 -10.61 1.71
C ILE A 30 1.25 -11.95 1.28
N PHE A 31 -0.03 -12.15 1.52
CA PHE A 31 -0.76 -13.36 1.19
C PHE A 31 -1.90 -13.07 0.20
N GLU A 32 -2.16 -14.03 -0.67
CA GLU A 32 -3.42 -14.16 -1.39
C GLU A 32 -4.38 -14.97 -0.51
N LEU A 33 -5.63 -14.53 -0.40
CA LEU A 33 -6.64 -15.22 0.40
C LEU A 33 -8.03 -15.12 -0.22
N LEU A 34 -8.92 -16.01 0.23
CA LEU A 34 -10.36 -15.92 -0.03
C LEU A 34 -11.09 -15.47 1.23
N ILE A 35 -11.91 -14.42 1.09
CA ILE A 35 -12.95 -14.04 2.07
C ILE A 35 -14.29 -14.19 1.38
N CYS A 36 -15.16 -15.04 1.94
CA CYS A 36 -16.49 -15.32 1.38
C CYS A 36 -16.44 -15.68 -0.13
N GLY A 37 -15.42 -16.43 -0.55
CA GLY A 37 -15.22 -16.85 -1.95
C GLY A 37 -14.64 -15.78 -2.89
N LYS A 38 -14.32 -14.57 -2.40
CA LYS A 38 -13.69 -13.50 -3.19
C LYS A 38 -12.22 -13.35 -2.84
N ALA A 39 -11.38 -13.20 -3.87
CA ALA A 39 -9.93 -13.01 -3.72
C ALA A 39 -9.59 -11.63 -3.16
N HIS A 40 -8.69 -11.61 -2.19
CA HIS A 40 -8.12 -10.41 -1.57
C HIS A 40 -6.62 -10.59 -1.33
N VAL A 41 -5.96 -9.49 -1.01
CA VAL A 41 -4.57 -9.49 -0.52
C VAL A 41 -4.58 -9.14 0.95
N MET A 42 -3.86 -9.90 1.77
CA MET A 42 -3.58 -9.51 3.16
C MET A 42 -2.09 -9.29 3.35
N LYS A 43 -1.74 -8.08 3.79
CA LYS A 43 -0.39 -7.74 4.23
C LYS A 43 -0.35 -7.84 5.74
N VAL A 44 0.38 -8.83 6.26
CA VAL A 44 0.56 -9.12 7.69
C VAL A 44 1.90 -8.54 8.13
N PHE A 45 1.90 -7.69 9.15
CA PHE A 45 3.08 -6.99 9.64
C PHE A 45 3.58 -7.62 10.93
N HIS A 46 4.90 -7.77 11.03
CA HIS A 46 5.53 -8.16 12.28
C HIS A 46 5.30 -7.10 13.37
N ASP A 47 4.98 -7.52 14.59
CA ASP A 47 4.77 -6.60 15.71
C ASP A 47 5.75 -6.86 16.87
N ASN A 48 6.85 -6.11 16.84
CA ASN A 48 7.90 -6.16 17.86
C ASN A 48 7.85 -4.95 18.83
N GLY A 49 6.72 -4.23 18.85
CA GLY A 49 6.52 -2.99 19.60
C GLY A 49 6.64 -1.72 18.75
N ASP A 50 6.42 -0.56 19.36
CA ASP A 50 6.46 0.72 18.64
C ASP A 50 7.92 1.16 18.42
N PRO A 51 8.39 1.27 17.16
CA PRO A 51 9.72 1.81 16.87
C PRO A 51 9.81 3.34 17.06
N GLY A 52 8.68 4.01 17.29
CA GLY A 52 8.63 5.46 17.50
C GLY A 52 8.73 6.25 16.21
N TYR A 53 9.40 7.41 16.28
CA TYR A 53 9.49 8.38 15.21
C TYR A 53 10.95 8.77 14.95
N THR A 54 11.25 9.24 13.74
CA THR A 54 12.53 9.91 13.46
C THR A 54 12.60 11.27 14.16
N GLU A 55 13.81 11.84 14.25
CA GLU A 55 14.00 13.22 14.75
C GLU A 55 13.19 14.26 13.95
N LYS A 56 12.91 13.97 12.68
CA LYS A 56 12.09 14.83 11.80
C LYS A 56 10.59 14.53 11.90
N GLY A 57 10.17 13.71 12.87
CA GLY A 57 8.77 13.39 13.13
C GLY A 57 8.15 12.34 12.21
N ARG A 58 8.95 11.66 11.37
CA ARG A 58 8.42 10.59 10.50
C ARG A 58 8.17 9.34 11.34
N ASP A 59 6.97 8.81 11.24
CA ASP A 59 6.60 7.54 11.87
C ASP A 59 7.46 6.38 11.34
N LEU A 60 7.97 5.54 12.25
CA LEU A 60 8.74 4.35 11.91
C LEU A 60 7.89 3.07 11.93
N ASN A 61 6.65 3.17 12.40
CA ASN A 61 5.74 2.03 12.48
C ASN A 61 5.08 1.78 11.12
N ARG A 62 5.61 0.81 10.37
CA ARG A 62 5.18 0.49 9.01
C ARG A 62 3.69 0.17 8.87
N TYR A 63 3.13 -0.57 9.82
CA TYR A 63 1.69 -0.83 9.87
C TYR A 63 0.89 0.46 10.05
N ARG A 64 1.32 1.33 10.98
CA ARG A 64 0.65 2.62 11.24
C ARG A 64 0.73 3.55 10.04
N CYS A 65 1.89 3.62 9.36
CA CYS A 65 2.07 4.34 8.10
C CYS A 65 1.08 3.88 7.03
N GLU A 66 1.06 2.58 6.73
CA GLU A 66 0.23 2.04 5.65
C GLU A 66 -1.27 2.13 5.97
N LEU A 67 -1.66 1.84 7.22
CA LEU A 67 -3.06 1.95 7.65
C LEU A 67 -3.56 3.39 7.56
N ASN A 68 -2.77 4.36 8.02
CA ASN A 68 -3.18 5.77 7.96
C ASN A 68 -3.26 6.28 6.51
N ALA A 69 -2.35 5.82 5.65
CA ALA A 69 -2.41 6.12 4.22
C ALA A 69 -3.71 5.58 3.60
N TYR A 70 -4.02 4.29 3.78
CA TYR A 70 -5.26 3.71 3.25
C TYR A 70 -6.53 4.33 3.84
N ARG A 71 -6.53 4.73 5.11
CA ARG A 71 -7.66 5.47 5.71
C ARG A 71 -7.90 6.80 4.99
N ASN A 72 -6.85 7.56 4.71
CA ASN A 72 -6.96 8.79 3.94
C ASN A 72 -7.39 8.50 2.50
N LEU A 73 -6.73 7.59 1.81
CA LEU A 73 -7.04 7.21 0.43
C LEU A 73 -8.50 6.77 0.26
N TYR A 74 -9.01 5.98 1.20
CA TYR A 74 -10.41 5.58 1.26
C TYR A 74 -11.33 6.79 1.48
N ARG A 75 -11.05 7.60 2.51
CA ARG A 75 -11.87 8.78 2.86
C ARG A 75 -11.97 9.80 1.73
N PHE A 76 -10.92 9.97 0.93
CA PHE A 76 -10.88 10.88 -0.23
C PHE A 76 -11.27 10.19 -1.56
N GLY A 77 -11.73 8.94 -1.52
CA GLY A 77 -12.24 8.18 -2.67
C GLY A 77 -11.19 7.78 -3.72
N VAL A 78 -9.90 7.79 -3.36
CA VAL A 78 -8.81 7.41 -4.29
C VAL A 78 -8.89 5.92 -4.62
N CYS A 79 -9.30 5.08 -3.65
CA CYS A 79 -9.60 3.67 -3.85
C CYS A 79 -10.65 3.45 -4.95
N ASP A 80 -11.77 4.18 -4.90
CA ASP A 80 -12.87 4.04 -5.87
C ASP A 80 -12.46 4.47 -7.28
N ARG A 81 -11.55 5.44 -7.39
CA ARG A 81 -10.99 5.89 -8.68
C ARG A 81 -9.97 4.91 -9.25
N GLY A 82 -9.56 3.88 -8.49
CA GLY A 82 -8.71 2.79 -8.98
C GLY A 82 -7.24 3.16 -9.16
N PHE A 83 -6.76 4.22 -8.49
CA PHE A 83 -5.32 4.57 -8.49
C PHE A 83 -4.51 3.81 -7.45
N VAL A 84 -5.19 3.24 -6.44
CA VAL A 84 -4.66 2.38 -5.37
C VAL A 84 -5.60 1.18 -5.21
N PRO A 85 -5.15 0.07 -4.59
CA PRO A 85 -6.05 -1.03 -4.25
C PRO A 85 -7.20 -0.56 -3.36
N PHE A 86 -8.38 -1.15 -3.55
CA PHE A 86 -9.48 -0.91 -2.61
C PHE A 86 -9.12 -1.40 -1.21
N PHE A 87 -9.34 -0.57 -0.18
CA PHE A 87 -9.12 -0.91 1.23
C PHE A 87 -10.36 -1.60 1.81
N HIS A 88 -10.23 -2.88 2.16
CA HIS A 88 -11.32 -3.67 2.71
C HIS A 88 -11.40 -3.64 4.24
N GLY A 89 -10.28 -3.37 4.92
CA GLY A 89 -10.24 -3.30 6.37
C GLY A 89 -8.89 -3.69 6.94
N CYS A 90 -8.85 -3.80 8.26
CA CYS A 90 -7.68 -4.25 9.01
C CYS A 90 -8.09 -5.29 10.05
N ILE A 91 -7.12 -6.10 10.46
CA ILE A 91 -7.26 -7.06 11.55
C ILE A 91 -6.25 -6.68 12.61
N ASP A 92 -6.74 -6.35 13.79
CA ASP A 92 -5.89 -6.13 14.96
C ASP A 92 -5.66 -7.45 15.69
N ARG A 93 -4.40 -7.70 16.09
CA ARG A 93 -3.98 -8.89 16.85
C ARG A 93 -4.43 -10.22 16.23
N LEU A 94 -3.96 -10.50 15.02
CA LEU A 94 -4.18 -11.77 14.34
C LEU A 94 -3.42 -12.90 15.05
N ASP A 95 -4.13 -13.90 15.57
CA ASP A 95 -3.51 -15.08 16.21
C ASP A 95 -2.85 -15.98 15.15
N PRO A 96 -1.50 -16.08 15.12
CA PRO A 96 -0.81 -16.90 14.12
C PRO A 96 -1.16 -18.39 14.21
N SER A 97 -1.51 -18.88 15.40
CA SER A 97 -1.79 -20.31 15.62
C SER A 97 -3.09 -20.78 14.97
N ALA A 98 -4.00 -19.84 14.65
CA ALA A 98 -5.23 -20.14 13.93
C ALA A 98 -5.01 -20.37 12.41
N PHE A 99 -3.81 -20.08 11.91
CA PHE A 99 -3.44 -20.15 10.49
C PHE A 99 -2.13 -20.93 10.31
N ASP A 100 -2.01 -22.06 11.01
CA ASP A 100 -0.90 -22.98 10.87
C ASP A 100 -1.03 -23.80 9.56
N PRO A 101 0.02 -23.88 8.71
CA PRO A 101 1.39 -23.39 8.93
C PRO A 101 1.71 -22.01 8.33
N GLU A 102 0.76 -21.34 7.66
CA GLU A 102 1.02 -20.14 6.85
C GLU A 102 1.60 -18.95 7.65
N LEU A 103 1.25 -18.83 8.94
CA LEU A 103 1.71 -17.75 9.81
C LEU A 103 2.76 -18.16 10.85
N GLU A 104 3.38 -19.34 10.72
CA GLU A 104 4.33 -19.88 11.70
C GLU A 104 5.45 -18.89 12.07
N HIS A 105 5.98 -18.14 11.10
CA HIS A 105 7.07 -17.18 11.33
C HIS A 105 6.67 -15.93 12.11
N PHE A 106 5.38 -15.72 12.41
CA PHE A 106 4.91 -14.66 13.29
C PHE A 106 4.75 -15.11 14.74
N ILE A 107 4.82 -16.41 15.05
CA ILE A 107 4.62 -16.95 16.40
C ILE A 107 5.61 -16.36 17.42
N ASN A 108 6.83 -16.05 16.97
CA ASN A 108 7.90 -15.54 17.82
C ASN A 108 7.94 -14.00 17.92
N ASP A 109 6.99 -13.30 17.31
CA ASP A 109 6.89 -11.85 17.47
C ASP A 109 6.52 -11.49 18.91
N ARG A 110 6.95 -10.31 19.35
CA ARG A 110 6.65 -9.83 20.71
C ARG A 110 5.14 -9.69 20.96
N TYR A 111 4.38 -9.33 19.94
CA TYR A 111 2.93 -9.23 19.97
C TYR A 111 2.31 -9.86 18.73
N PHE A 112 1.03 -10.20 18.81
CA PHE A 112 0.31 -10.70 17.63
C PHE A 112 0.36 -9.70 16.49
N PRO A 113 0.66 -10.17 15.26
CA PRO A 113 0.78 -9.34 14.10
C PRO A 113 -0.54 -8.64 13.79
N ARG A 114 -0.43 -7.57 13.00
CA ARG A 114 -1.59 -6.81 12.51
C ARG A 114 -1.62 -6.91 11.01
N ALA A 115 -2.82 -6.86 10.43
CA ALA A 115 -2.99 -7.08 9.01
C ALA A 115 -3.85 -6.00 8.35
N ILE A 116 -3.54 -5.72 7.08
CA ILE A 116 -4.33 -4.85 6.20
C ILE A 116 -4.82 -5.71 5.05
N VAL A 117 -6.13 -5.64 4.77
CA VAL A 117 -6.78 -6.38 3.68
C VAL A 117 -7.13 -5.43 2.54
N LEU A 118 -6.65 -5.77 1.34
CA LEU A 118 -6.69 -4.97 0.12
C LEU A 118 -7.31 -5.75 -1.04
N GLU A 119 -7.71 -5.02 -2.08
CA GLU A 119 -8.12 -5.57 -3.37
C GLU A 119 -7.03 -6.48 -3.95
N TYR A 120 -7.44 -7.67 -4.38
CA TYR A 120 -6.60 -8.51 -5.22
C TYR A 120 -6.66 -8.05 -6.68
N LEU A 121 -5.50 -7.74 -7.25
CA LEU A 121 -5.36 -7.29 -8.64
C LEU A 121 -4.89 -8.46 -9.51
N PRO A 122 -5.79 -9.11 -10.29
CA PRO A 122 -5.42 -10.24 -11.11
C PRO A 122 -4.50 -9.80 -12.27
N ASN A 123 -3.49 -10.63 -12.57
CA ASN A 123 -2.52 -10.37 -13.65
C ASN A 123 -1.83 -9.00 -13.54
N ALA A 124 -1.57 -8.57 -12.31
CA ALA A 124 -0.84 -7.34 -12.04
C ALA A 124 0.66 -7.59 -12.06
N GLU A 125 1.39 -6.78 -12.82
CA GLU A 125 2.85 -6.87 -12.95
C GLU A 125 3.51 -5.58 -12.49
N ARG A 126 4.69 -5.67 -11.88
CA ARG A 126 5.47 -4.47 -11.55
C ARG A 126 5.88 -3.75 -12.84
N LEU A 127 5.76 -2.42 -12.82
CA LEU A 127 6.21 -1.58 -13.92
C LEU A 127 7.70 -1.78 -14.17
N ASN A 128 8.06 -2.02 -15.42
CA ASN A 128 9.43 -2.21 -15.88
C ASN A 128 9.56 -1.66 -17.32
N CYS A 129 10.75 -1.77 -17.91
CA CYS A 129 10.99 -1.23 -19.25
C CYS A 129 10.21 -1.96 -20.36
N VAL A 130 9.81 -3.22 -20.17
CA VAL A 130 9.11 -4.02 -21.19
C VAL A 130 7.61 -3.70 -21.22
N ASN A 131 6.97 -3.56 -20.05
CA ASN A 131 5.53 -3.25 -19.96
C ASN A 131 5.21 -1.75 -19.86
N TYR A 132 6.22 -0.89 -20.03
CA TYR A 132 6.07 0.56 -20.04
C TYR A 132 5.41 1.06 -21.34
N SER A 133 4.52 2.03 -21.21
CA SER A 133 4.12 2.92 -22.30
C SER A 133 3.86 4.32 -21.76
N GLU A 134 3.98 5.34 -22.61
CA GLU A 134 3.73 6.72 -22.21
C GLU A 134 2.28 6.92 -21.73
N ASP A 135 1.31 6.31 -22.42
CA ASP A 135 -0.11 6.33 -22.03
C ASP A 135 -0.35 5.70 -20.65
N LEU A 136 0.29 4.56 -20.36
CA LEU A 136 0.21 3.94 -19.04
C LEU A 136 0.86 4.82 -17.98
N PHE A 137 2.00 5.43 -18.30
CA PHE A 137 2.74 6.24 -17.34
C PHE A 137 2.00 7.52 -16.94
N ARG A 138 1.10 8.03 -17.78
CA ARG A 138 0.17 9.10 -17.39
C ARG A 138 -0.68 8.70 -16.18
N PHE A 139 -1.12 7.44 -16.09
CA PHE A 139 -1.84 6.95 -14.90
C PHE A 139 -0.96 6.94 -13.65
N ALA A 140 0.35 6.68 -13.77
CA ALA A 140 1.25 6.81 -12.62
C ALA A 140 1.31 8.26 -12.13
N VAL A 141 1.50 9.21 -13.05
CA VAL A 141 1.57 10.64 -12.74
C VAL A 141 0.24 11.17 -12.17
N ASP A 142 -0.89 10.73 -12.69
CA ASP A 142 -2.19 11.14 -12.16
C ASP A 142 -2.46 10.45 -10.81
N GLY A 143 -2.08 9.19 -10.65
CA GLY A 143 -2.21 8.47 -9.38
C GLY A 143 -1.43 9.11 -8.24
N ILE A 144 -0.19 9.57 -8.47
CA ILE A 144 0.58 10.25 -7.41
C ILE A 144 -0.05 11.60 -7.00
N LYS A 145 -0.63 12.34 -7.95
CA LYS A 145 -1.38 13.58 -7.63
C LYS A 145 -2.64 13.29 -6.83
N GLU A 146 -3.33 12.19 -7.13
CA GLU A 146 -4.52 11.77 -6.38
C GLU A 146 -4.18 11.34 -4.95
N ILE A 147 -3.05 10.65 -4.77
CA ILE A 147 -2.49 10.31 -3.46
C ILE A 147 -2.17 11.58 -2.66
N HIS A 148 -1.52 12.57 -3.29
CA HIS A 148 -1.26 13.88 -2.67
C HIS A 148 -2.56 14.62 -2.33
N GLY A 149 -3.56 14.57 -3.22
CA GLY A 149 -4.89 15.13 -3.00
C GLY A 149 -5.61 14.51 -1.79
N ALA A 150 -5.31 13.24 -1.48
CA ALA A 150 -5.75 12.56 -0.27
C ALA A 150 -4.88 12.82 0.96
N ARG A 151 -3.95 13.78 0.89
CA ARG A 151 -3.06 14.19 1.98
C ARG A 151 -2.10 13.08 2.41
N VAL A 152 -1.51 12.38 1.44
CA VAL A 152 -0.53 11.33 1.67
C VAL A 152 0.72 11.63 0.86
N HIS A 153 1.90 11.59 1.46
CA HIS A 153 3.17 11.46 0.73
C HIS A 153 3.58 9.99 0.71
N HIS A 154 3.98 9.48 -0.46
CA HIS A 154 4.25 8.05 -0.60
C HIS A 154 5.65 7.67 -0.10
N HIS A 155 6.65 8.53 -0.29
CA HIS A 155 8.07 8.34 0.05
C HIS A 155 8.83 7.18 -0.61
N ASP A 156 8.16 6.24 -1.27
CA ASP A 156 8.77 5.11 -2.01
C ASP A 156 8.17 5.01 -3.42
N ILE A 157 8.35 6.06 -4.20
CA ILE A 157 7.73 6.25 -5.53
C ILE A 157 8.44 5.50 -6.68
N TYR A 158 9.19 4.43 -6.37
CA TYR A 158 9.94 3.69 -7.39
C TYR A 158 9.02 2.74 -8.18
N PRO A 159 9.37 2.38 -9.44
CA PRO A 159 8.53 1.53 -10.30
C PRO A 159 8.13 0.17 -9.68
N LYS A 160 8.89 -0.36 -8.72
CA LYS A 160 8.53 -1.58 -7.97
C LYS A 160 7.18 -1.50 -7.24
N ASN A 161 6.74 -0.27 -6.94
CA ASN A 161 5.50 0.05 -6.22
C ASN A 161 4.38 0.55 -7.17
N MET A 162 4.59 0.39 -8.48
CA MET A 162 3.60 0.67 -9.52
C MET A 162 3.25 -0.65 -10.21
N LEU A 163 1.98 -1.06 -10.11
CA LEU A 163 1.48 -2.26 -10.75
C LEU A 163 0.73 -1.91 -12.04
N VAL A 164 1.15 -2.49 -13.16
CA VAL A 164 0.41 -2.49 -14.41
C VAL A 164 -0.66 -3.57 -14.32
N VAL A 165 -1.93 -3.17 -14.33
CA VAL A 165 -3.07 -4.09 -14.23
C VAL A 165 -3.69 -4.28 -15.61
N SER A 166 -3.66 -5.52 -16.11
CA SER A 166 -4.22 -5.88 -17.42
C SER A 166 -3.74 -5.02 -18.60
N GLY A 167 -2.55 -4.41 -18.49
CA GLY A 167 -1.98 -3.51 -19.51
C GLY A 167 -2.77 -2.22 -19.75
N ARG A 168 -3.68 -1.83 -18.84
CA ARG A 168 -4.62 -0.71 -19.07
C ARG A 168 -4.54 0.42 -18.06
N ARG A 169 -4.06 0.15 -16.85
CA ARG A 169 -3.93 1.15 -15.78
C ARG A 169 -2.74 0.84 -14.90
N ILE A 170 -2.24 1.87 -14.21
CA ILE A 170 -1.25 1.74 -13.14
C ILE A 170 -1.93 1.92 -11.79
N VAL A 171 -1.56 1.06 -10.84
CA VAL A 171 -2.01 1.10 -9.44
C VAL A 171 -0.81 1.25 -8.52
N TRP A 172 -0.86 2.22 -7.62
CA TRP A 172 0.16 2.47 -6.60
C TRP A 172 -0.06 1.58 -5.38
N ILE A 173 1.01 0.95 -4.89
CA ILE A 173 0.99 0.05 -3.74
C ILE A 173 2.13 0.38 -2.76
N ASP A 174 2.11 -0.28 -1.59
CA ASP A 174 3.19 -0.25 -0.60
C ASP A 174 3.39 1.12 0.07
N PHE A 175 2.44 1.49 0.94
CA PHE A 175 2.45 2.75 1.69
C PHE A 175 3.11 2.62 3.07
N ASP A 176 3.99 1.64 3.25
CA ASP A 176 4.55 1.27 4.55
C ASP A 176 5.58 2.27 5.11
N VAL A 177 6.01 3.22 4.29
CA VAL A 177 6.84 4.38 4.67
C VAL A 177 6.15 5.71 4.39
N ALA A 178 4.88 5.69 4.02
CA ALA A 178 4.11 6.88 3.71
C ALA A 178 3.89 7.76 4.94
N THR A 179 3.69 9.06 4.69
CA THR A 179 3.27 10.02 5.71
C THR A 179 1.88 10.54 5.36
N SER A 180 0.96 10.47 6.31
CA SER A 180 -0.41 10.97 6.15
C SER A 180 -0.62 12.20 7.01
N PHE A 181 -1.40 13.16 6.50
CA PHE A 181 -1.60 14.45 7.16
C PHE A 181 -3.09 14.75 7.35
N ASP A 182 -3.44 15.32 8.50
CA ASP A 182 -4.77 15.91 8.70
C ASP A 182 -4.94 17.17 7.85
N SER A 183 -3.87 17.94 7.68
CA SER A 183 -3.83 19.10 6.80
C SER A 183 -2.42 19.29 6.25
N MET A 184 -2.30 19.70 5.00
CA MET A 184 -1.01 20.03 4.37
C MET A 184 -0.74 21.52 4.43
N GLY A 185 0.43 21.90 4.91
CA GLY A 185 0.97 23.25 4.83
C GLY A 185 1.79 23.46 3.55
N ARG A 186 2.54 24.56 3.52
CA ARG A 186 3.36 24.92 2.35
C ARG A 186 4.50 23.93 2.11
N CYS A 187 5.12 23.43 3.17
CA CYS A 187 6.23 22.49 3.07
C CYS A 187 5.75 21.14 2.50
N GLU A 188 4.59 20.67 2.95
CA GLU A 188 4.00 19.44 2.46
C GLU A 188 3.57 19.59 0.99
N ALA A 189 2.95 20.71 0.63
CA ALA A 189 2.58 20.98 -0.76
C ALA A 189 3.81 21.05 -1.68
N ALA A 190 4.90 21.69 -1.25
CA ALA A 190 6.14 21.72 -2.01
C ALA A 190 6.75 20.31 -2.19
N TYR A 191 6.61 19.44 -1.19
CA TYR A 191 7.05 18.05 -1.30
C TYR A 191 6.18 17.23 -2.27
N CYS A 192 4.88 17.50 -2.35
CA CYS A 192 4.00 16.91 -3.36
C CYS A 192 4.51 17.22 -4.78
N GLU A 193 4.82 18.49 -5.06
CA GLU A 193 5.39 18.91 -6.36
C GLU A 193 6.70 18.18 -6.67
N TYR A 194 7.57 18.06 -5.67
CA TYR A 194 8.82 17.31 -5.78
C TYR A 194 8.61 15.83 -6.12
N GLU A 195 7.71 15.12 -5.42
CA GLU A 195 7.39 13.71 -5.71
C GLU A 195 6.81 13.55 -7.12
N VAL A 196 5.92 14.45 -7.56
CA VAL A 196 5.37 14.43 -8.93
C VAL A 196 6.49 14.55 -9.97
N ASP A 197 7.44 15.46 -9.77
CA ASP A 197 8.54 15.66 -10.71
C ASP A 197 9.53 14.50 -10.72
N LEU A 198 9.78 13.86 -9.57
CA LEU A 198 10.53 12.61 -9.51
C LEU A 198 9.82 11.49 -10.28
N VAL A 199 8.50 11.32 -10.11
CA VAL A 199 7.74 10.32 -10.86
C VAL A 199 7.88 10.56 -12.37
N LYS A 200 7.66 11.79 -12.84
CA LYS A 200 7.87 12.13 -14.26
C LYS A 200 9.28 11.81 -14.75
N SER A 201 10.30 12.00 -13.91
CA SER A 201 11.70 11.70 -14.27
C SER A 201 11.93 10.20 -14.53
N PHE A 202 11.24 9.31 -13.82
CA PHE A 202 11.35 7.86 -14.06
C PHE A 202 10.81 7.46 -15.42
N GLY A 203 9.72 8.07 -15.89
CA GLY A 203 9.20 7.85 -17.24
C GLY A 203 10.26 8.13 -18.31
N LYS A 204 11.00 9.24 -18.16
CA LYS A 204 12.10 9.60 -19.08
C LYS A 204 13.23 8.57 -19.06
N LEU A 205 13.59 8.06 -17.89
CA LEU A 205 14.64 7.05 -17.74
C LEU A 205 14.24 5.69 -18.34
N LEU A 206 12.98 5.29 -18.16
CA LEU A 206 12.45 4.05 -18.74
C LEU A 206 12.42 4.12 -20.28
N ILE A 207 12.07 5.27 -20.85
CA ILE A 207 12.18 5.53 -22.30
C ILE A 207 13.64 5.43 -22.77
N SER A 208 14.58 6.06 -22.05
CA SER A 208 15.99 6.08 -22.50
C SER A 208 16.63 4.71 -22.56
N LYS A 209 16.18 3.73 -21.76
CA LYS A 209 16.69 2.35 -21.83
C LYS A 209 16.18 1.58 -23.04
N LEU A 210 14.98 1.91 -23.54
CA LEU A 210 14.42 1.31 -24.75
C LEU A 210 15.03 1.85 -26.05
N ALA A 211 15.71 2.99 -26.00
CA ALA A 211 16.33 3.62 -27.17
C ALA A 211 17.74 3.06 -27.51
N PHE A 212 18.26 2.13 -26.70
CA PHE A 212 19.58 1.50 -26.88
C PHE A 212 19.52 -0.01 -27.12
N ASP A 213 18.33 -0.59 -27.26
CA ASP A 213 18.07 -1.97 -27.71
C ASP A 213 17.47 -1.95 -29.13
#